data_AF-A0A7W1UV11-F1
#
_entry.id   AF-A0A7W1UV11-F1
#
_cell.length_a   1.000
_cell.length_b   1.000
_cell.length_c   1.000
_cell.angle_alpha   90.00
_cell.angle_beta   90.00
_cell.angle_gamma   90.00
#
_symmetry.space_group_name_H-M   'P 1'
#
loop_
_entity.id
_entity.type
_entity.pdbx_description
1 polymer ?
#
loop_
_entity_poly.entity_id
_entity_poly.type
_entity_poly.pdbx_seq_one_letter_code
_entity_poly.pdbx_strand_id
1 'polypeptide(L)'
;AFERDKASLRDIGVPIETEILGGSDAGRTAYRIDRDRYELRDLELSAEETRALQAAVAAIRSGTPIGTDALLKLGAGAPDADTAVWANIPTLEALPMLREAVSARTSVGFRYHGRTRRVDPWGMLLRDGFWYVVGFDHGHGERRTFRVDRIEGAVEAEDASSFDRPELDLRSVLPSDPKQLTASGDADADATALVRLDSSSNRVAEALHELGDARIVERGDDGWVDVLVPCANAGAFRSWVLGFLDAAVVLEPRSVRDGIVAWLDASSEIDLAVAESALKRRRSHGGKAAAGGAGRRRADERVRRMLLMLPWLIERGEVPLDEVAQRFDLSPEDVESDIAWVSMCGLPPYVDEMIDVFVDEGMVYMGVPRVFTRPLRLTAPEGFALLTAGRAAMGLPGADPQGPLGRGLAKLASALGDDGGTVVVDLQRPKIADDLTDAVRRVERLELVYWSATRDEVTERVVTPRRLFADRGNWYLAADDRRSGESRTFRLDRIESYRCLGEFDEPVEQPAAAEWFSDASIARTTLCLRPRAYWVTERYPLDDAFETDVNGERLRIVRLAVSDERWLARLMVRLGPDAAVIDPVEWRAVADDVRARIRARYS
;
A
#
# COMPACT_ATOMS: atom_id res chain seq x y z
N ALA A 1 11.33 -32.27 7.21
CA ALA A 1 11.32 -31.64 5.89
C ALA A 1 9.88 -31.55 5.42
N PHE A 2 9.22 -32.69 5.18
CA PHE A 2 7.83 -32.79 4.70
C PHE A 2 6.79 -31.88 5.40
N GLU A 3 6.73 -31.80 6.74
CA GLU A 3 5.79 -30.89 7.42
C GLU A 3 6.08 -29.40 7.16
N ARG A 4 7.36 -29.03 7.00
CA ARG A 4 7.74 -27.66 6.60
C ARG A 4 7.36 -27.40 5.15
N ASP A 5 7.55 -28.37 4.26
CA ASP A 5 7.20 -28.24 2.83
C ASP A 5 5.68 -28.12 2.66
N LYS A 6 4.88 -28.85 3.46
CA LYS A 6 3.42 -28.69 3.52
C LYS A 6 3.00 -27.30 4.01
N ALA A 7 3.70 -26.76 5.02
CA ALA A 7 3.45 -25.40 5.49
C ALA A 7 3.78 -24.36 4.41
N SER A 8 4.91 -24.53 3.69
CA SER A 8 5.30 -23.66 2.58
C SER A 8 4.33 -23.74 1.41
N LEU A 9 3.82 -24.92 1.05
CA LEU A 9 2.80 -25.08 0.01
C LEU A 9 1.49 -24.37 0.38
N ARG A 10 1.07 -24.44 1.66
CA ARG A 10 -0.10 -23.70 2.15
C ARG A 10 0.12 -22.20 2.14
N ASP A 11 1.32 -21.75 2.50
CA ASP A 11 1.72 -20.33 2.48
C ASP A 11 1.65 -19.73 1.07
N ILE A 12 1.92 -20.53 0.03
CA ILE A 12 1.76 -20.12 -1.37
C ILE A 12 0.36 -20.40 -1.94
N GLY A 13 -0.61 -20.74 -1.09
CA GLY A 13 -2.03 -20.90 -1.47
C GLY A 13 -2.39 -22.24 -2.10
N VAL A 14 -1.56 -23.28 -1.99
CA VAL A 14 -1.86 -24.63 -2.49
C VAL A 14 -2.58 -25.45 -1.40
N PRO A 15 -3.86 -25.81 -1.58
CA PRO A 15 -4.60 -26.60 -0.62
C PRO A 15 -4.09 -28.04 -0.61
N ILE A 16 -3.78 -28.55 0.59
CA ILE A 16 -3.35 -29.93 0.81
C ILE A 16 -4.45 -30.66 1.56
N GLU A 17 -5.18 -31.51 0.85
CA GLU A 17 -6.15 -32.42 1.43
C GLU A 17 -5.44 -33.63 2.04
N THR A 18 -6.04 -34.16 3.10
CA THR A 18 -5.48 -35.28 3.85
C THR A 18 -6.55 -36.37 3.91
N GLU A 19 -6.26 -37.54 3.37
CA GLU A 19 -7.17 -38.68 3.36
C GLU A 19 -6.49 -39.86 4.05
N ILE A 20 -7.24 -40.59 4.89
CA ILE A 20 -6.75 -41.84 5.48
C ILE A 20 -7.15 -42.97 4.54
N LEU A 21 -6.17 -43.61 3.93
CA LEU A 21 -6.40 -44.70 2.99
C LEU A 21 -7.00 -45.93 3.70
N GLY A 22 -7.86 -46.65 3.00
CA GLY A 22 -8.43 -47.94 3.42
C GLY A 22 -7.84 -49.12 2.65
N GLY A 23 -8.32 -50.33 2.95
CA GLY A 23 -7.92 -51.55 2.22
C GLY A 23 -6.50 -52.02 2.58
N SER A 24 -5.69 -52.34 1.56
CA SER A 24 -4.30 -52.81 1.73
C SER A 24 -3.34 -51.76 2.31
N ASP A 25 -3.73 -50.48 2.22
CA ASP A 25 -2.97 -49.33 2.73
C ASP A 25 -3.63 -48.69 3.98
N ALA A 26 -4.47 -49.46 4.67
CA ALA A 26 -5.22 -49.01 5.86
C ALA A 26 -4.31 -48.34 6.90
N GLY A 27 -4.66 -47.10 7.28
CA GLY A 27 -3.94 -46.31 8.29
C GLY A 27 -2.81 -45.44 7.74
N ARG A 28 -2.54 -45.49 6.43
CA ARG A 28 -1.61 -44.56 5.78
C ARG A 28 -2.34 -43.26 5.41
N THR A 29 -1.69 -42.14 5.69
CA THR A 29 -2.18 -40.82 5.30
C THR A 29 -1.74 -40.50 3.87
N ALA A 30 -2.70 -40.36 2.97
CA ALA A 30 -2.50 -39.79 1.64
C ALA A 30 -2.71 -38.28 1.67
N TYR A 31 -1.94 -37.58 0.84
CA TYR A 31 -2.05 -36.14 0.64
C TYR A 31 -2.40 -35.88 -0.82
N ARG A 32 -3.44 -35.08 -1.07
CA ARG A 32 -3.93 -34.75 -2.41
C ARG A 32 -3.98 -33.24 -2.59
N ILE A 33 -3.58 -32.77 -3.77
CA ILE A 33 -3.73 -31.37 -4.20
C ILE A 33 -4.74 -31.37 -5.35
N ASP A 34 -5.92 -30.80 -5.13
CA ASP A 34 -6.96 -30.68 -6.15
C ASP A 34 -6.77 -29.40 -6.97
N ARG A 35 -6.10 -29.52 -8.12
CA ARG A 35 -5.73 -28.37 -8.96
C ARG A 35 -6.91 -27.55 -9.44
N ASP A 36 -8.01 -28.20 -9.78
CA ASP A 36 -9.21 -27.53 -10.30
C ASP A 36 -9.92 -26.66 -9.26
N ARG A 37 -9.58 -26.81 -7.97
CA ARG A 37 -10.15 -26.02 -6.87
C ARG A 37 -9.41 -24.72 -6.57
N TYR A 38 -8.17 -24.56 -7.01
CA TYR A 38 -7.38 -23.35 -6.71
C TYR A 38 -6.72 -22.69 -7.92
N GLU A 39 -6.59 -23.39 -9.05
CA GLU A 39 -6.16 -22.82 -10.32
C GLU A 39 -7.35 -22.16 -11.03
N LEU A 40 -7.12 -20.98 -11.61
CA LEU A 40 -8.07 -20.32 -12.49
C LEU A 40 -8.21 -21.12 -13.80
N ARG A 41 -9.44 -21.21 -14.29
CA ARG A 41 -9.71 -21.78 -15.61
C ARG A 41 -9.06 -20.92 -16.70
N ASP A 42 -8.87 -21.50 -17.87
CA ASP A 42 -8.19 -20.86 -18.99
C ASP A 42 -8.84 -19.50 -19.31
N LEU A 43 -8.05 -18.43 -19.20
CA LEU A 43 -8.52 -17.05 -19.34
C LEU A 43 -8.68 -16.65 -20.81
N GLU A 44 -8.16 -17.45 -21.75
CA GLU A 44 -8.15 -17.16 -23.19
C GLU A 44 -7.65 -15.74 -23.50
N LEU A 45 -6.55 -15.32 -22.86
CA LEU A 45 -5.94 -14.01 -23.07
C LEU A 45 -5.26 -13.94 -24.44
N SER A 46 -5.50 -12.85 -25.17
CA SER A 46 -4.77 -12.56 -26.40
C SER A 46 -3.35 -12.07 -26.08
N ALA A 47 -2.43 -12.14 -27.06
CA ALA A 47 -1.06 -11.65 -26.87
C ALA A 47 -0.99 -10.17 -26.46
N GLU A 48 -1.91 -9.34 -26.95
CA GLU A 48 -2.01 -7.92 -26.57
C GLU A 48 -2.49 -7.75 -25.12
N GLU A 49 -3.48 -8.55 -24.70
CA GLU A 49 -4.00 -8.53 -23.33
C GLU A 49 -2.95 -8.99 -22.33
N THR A 50 -2.21 -10.05 -22.66
CA THR A 50 -1.10 -10.55 -21.85
C THR A 50 -0.01 -9.49 -21.69
N ARG A 51 0.45 -8.87 -22.78
CA ARG A 51 1.46 -7.78 -22.71
C ARG A 51 0.96 -6.60 -21.90
N ALA A 52 -0.31 -6.24 -22.04
CA ALA A 52 -0.89 -5.14 -21.29
C ALA A 52 -0.98 -5.44 -19.78
N LEU A 53 -1.35 -6.66 -19.40
CA LEU A 53 -1.30 -7.11 -18.00
C LEU A 53 0.13 -7.11 -17.46
N GLN A 54 1.11 -7.53 -18.27
CA GLN A 54 2.52 -7.51 -17.87
C GLN A 54 3.02 -6.09 -17.60
N ALA A 55 2.74 -5.15 -18.52
CA ALA A 55 3.08 -3.74 -18.35
C ALA A 55 2.36 -3.11 -17.14
N ALA A 56 1.10 -3.49 -16.90
CA ALA A 56 0.34 -3.03 -15.74
C ALA A 56 0.99 -3.44 -14.42
N VAL A 57 1.44 -4.69 -14.29
CA VAL A 57 2.13 -5.14 -13.07
C VAL A 57 3.49 -4.46 -12.93
N ALA A 58 4.23 -4.26 -14.03
CA ALA A 58 5.50 -3.51 -13.98
C ALA A 58 5.30 -2.06 -13.46
N ALA A 59 4.20 -1.41 -13.84
CA ALA A 59 3.82 -0.09 -13.36
C ALA A 59 3.31 -0.09 -11.89
N ILE A 60 3.00 -1.25 -11.31
CA ILE A 60 2.52 -1.38 -9.94
C ILE A 60 3.54 -2.06 -9.05
N ARG A 61 4.10 -1.29 -8.14
CA ARG A 61 4.98 -1.82 -7.11
C ARG A 61 4.13 -2.39 -6.00
N SER A 62 4.37 -3.65 -5.69
CA SER A 62 3.82 -4.32 -4.51
C SER A 62 5.00 -4.96 -3.80
N GLY A 63 5.12 -4.76 -2.49
CA GLY A 63 6.26 -5.26 -1.69
C GLY A 63 6.32 -6.78 -1.53
N THR A 64 5.64 -7.55 -2.38
CA THR A 64 5.49 -9.02 -2.27
C THR A 64 5.83 -9.74 -3.57
N PRO A 65 6.48 -10.93 -3.50
CA PRO A 65 6.85 -11.73 -4.68
C PRO A 65 5.67 -12.28 -5.51
N ILE A 66 4.44 -12.28 -4.97
CA ILE A 66 3.26 -12.91 -5.60
C ILE A 66 2.94 -12.31 -6.98
N GLY A 67 3.15 -11.00 -7.17
CA GLY A 67 2.97 -10.36 -8.47
C GLY A 67 4.02 -10.79 -9.50
N THR A 68 5.27 -11.01 -9.05
CA THR A 68 6.39 -11.47 -9.88
C THR A 68 6.18 -12.91 -10.37
N ASP A 69 5.69 -13.80 -9.50
CA ASP A 69 5.36 -15.18 -9.88
C ASP A 69 4.24 -15.22 -10.93
N ALA A 70 3.20 -14.41 -10.74
CA ALA A 70 2.10 -14.31 -11.70
C ALA A 70 2.56 -13.78 -13.07
N LEU A 71 3.49 -12.82 -13.09
CA LEU A 71 4.14 -12.34 -14.31
C LEU A 71 4.91 -13.43 -15.04
N LEU A 72 5.72 -14.21 -14.32
CA LEU A 72 6.48 -15.33 -14.88
C LEU A 72 5.55 -16.38 -15.50
N LYS A 73 4.40 -16.69 -14.86
CA LYS A 73 3.37 -17.59 -15.41
C LYS A 73 2.68 -17.04 -16.66
N LEU A 74 2.58 -15.71 -16.79
CA LEU A 74 2.10 -15.06 -18.01
C LEU A 74 3.17 -14.97 -19.11
N GLY A 75 4.34 -15.57 -18.91
CA GLY A 75 5.43 -15.57 -19.89
C GLY A 75 6.29 -14.31 -19.89
N ALA A 76 6.14 -13.40 -18.91
CA ALA A 76 6.93 -12.16 -18.84
C ALA A 76 8.40 -12.43 -18.46
N GLY A 77 9.34 -11.67 -19.02
CA GLY A 77 10.68 -11.54 -18.45
C GLY A 77 10.70 -10.61 -17.23
N ALA A 78 11.86 -10.37 -16.62
CA ALA A 78 12.01 -9.37 -15.58
C ALA A 78 11.43 -8.01 -16.07
N PRO A 79 10.61 -7.31 -15.28
CA PRO A 79 9.97 -6.07 -15.72
C PRO A 79 11.02 -4.98 -16.00
N ASP A 80 10.84 -4.25 -17.09
CA ASP A 80 11.68 -3.11 -17.44
C ASP A 80 11.41 -1.98 -16.44
N ALA A 81 12.44 -1.57 -15.69
CA ALA A 81 12.30 -0.71 -14.51
C ALA A 81 11.99 0.76 -14.84
N ASP A 82 11.95 1.12 -16.12
CA ASP A 82 11.99 2.51 -16.59
C ASP A 82 10.61 3.07 -16.98
N THR A 83 9.61 2.81 -16.14
CA THR A 83 8.26 3.37 -16.36
C THR A 83 8.18 4.81 -15.86
N ALA A 84 7.73 5.73 -16.73
CA ALA A 84 7.52 7.15 -16.40
C ALA A 84 6.53 7.39 -15.25
N VAL A 85 5.56 6.47 -15.08
CA VAL A 85 4.54 6.51 -14.02
C VAL A 85 4.39 5.16 -13.34
N TRP A 86 4.31 5.15 -12.01
CA TRP A 86 4.02 3.93 -11.24
C TRP A 86 3.14 4.20 -10.02
N ALA A 87 2.59 3.16 -9.40
CA ALA A 87 1.90 3.26 -8.12
C ALA A 87 2.30 2.17 -7.13
N ASN A 88 2.27 2.47 -5.84
CA ASN A 88 2.43 1.49 -4.77
C ASN A 88 1.07 1.04 -4.24
N ILE A 89 0.85 -0.27 -4.17
CA ILE A 89 -0.35 -0.84 -3.54
C ILE A 89 0.06 -1.67 -2.31
N PRO A 90 -0.53 -1.41 -1.13
CA PRO A 90 -0.29 -2.24 0.03
C PRO A 90 -0.84 -3.65 -0.18
N THR A 91 -0.05 -4.65 0.21
CA THR A 91 -0.47 -6.05 0.29
C THR A 91 -0.60 -6.45 1.74
N LEU A 92 -1.70 -7.12 2.10
CA LEU A 92 -1.99 -7.56 3.47
C LEU A 92 -2.42 -9.03 3.43
N GLU A 93 -2.00 -9.79 4.44
CA GLU A 93 -2.29 -11.23 4.55
C GLU A 93 -3.79 -11.55 4.56
N ALA A 94 -4.62 -10.63 5.05
CA ALA A 94 -6.06 -10.79 5.11
C ALA A 94 -6.78 -10.64 3.74
N LEU A 95 -6.13 -10.05 2.73
CA LEU A 95 -6.81 -9.71 1.45
C LEU A 95 -7.31 -10.94 0.68
N PRO A 96 -6.53 -12.02 0.49
CA PRO A 96 -6.99 -13.19 -0.27
C PRO A 96 -8.24 -13.83 0.33
N MET A 97 -8.28 -13.95 1.67
CA MET A 97 -9.40 -14.52 2.42
C MET A 97 -10.64 -13.63 2.36
N LEU A 98 -10.48 -12.31 2.53
CA LEU A 98 -11.59 -11.36 2.39
C LEU A 98 -12.18 -11.36 0.98
N ARG A 99 -11.33 -11.39 -0.05
CA ARG A 99 -11.76 -11.51 -1.45
C ARG A 99 -12.52 -12.81 -1.69
N GLU A 100 -12.05 -13.91 -1.12
CA GLU A 100 -12.75 -15.20 -1.22
C GLU A 100 -14.13 -15.13 -0.61
N ALA A 101 -14.22 -14.59 0.59
CA ALA A 101 -15.49 -14.40 1.28
C ALA A 101 -16.47 -13.51 0.51
N VAL A 102 -16.00 -12.41 -0.11
CA VAL A 102 -16.84 -11.55 -0.96
C VAL A 102 -17.35 -12.32 -2.18
N SER A 103 -16.47 -13.06 -2.86
CA SER A 103 -16.81 -13.83 -4.07
C SER A 103 -17.77 -14.98 -3.77
N ALA A 104 -17.52 -15.73 -2.70
CA ALA A 104 -18.34 -16.84 -2.25
C ALA A 104 -19.61 -16.41 -1.49
N ARG A 105 -19.73 -15.11 -1.17
CA ARG A 105 -20.78 -14.53 -0.32
C ARG A 105 -20.85 -15.19 1.06
N THR A 106 -19.68 -15.44 1.64
CA THR A 106 -19.51 -16.09 2.95
C THR A 106 -19.26 -15.03 4.01
N SER A 107 -19.97 -15.10 5.14
CA SER A 107 -19.73 -14.23 6.29
C SER A 107 -18.34 -14.49 6.88
N VAL A 108 -17.71 -13.46 7.42
CA VAL A 108 -16.38 -13.55 8.04
C VAL A 108 -16.36 -13.06 9.47
N GLY A 109 -15.58 -13.75 10.30
CA GLY A 109 -15.23 -13.36 11.66
C GLY A 109 -13.81 -12.81 11.73
N PHE A 110 -13.60 -11.70 12.43
CA PHE A 110 -12.27 -11.17 12.73
C PHE A 110 -12.27 -10.29 13.98
N ARG A 111 -11.09 -10.08 14.60
CA ARG A 111 -10.95 -9.16 15.73
C ARG A 111 -10.59 -7.75 15.26
N TYR A 112 -11.24 -6.75 15.84
CA TYR A 112 -11.09 -5.35 15.49
C TYR A 112 -11.21 -4.48 16.74
N HIS A 113 -10.15 -3.75 17.10
CA HIS A 113 -10.08 -2.97 18.35
C HIS A 113 -10.43 -3.81 19.59
N GLY A 114 -9.85 -5.01 19.69
CA GLY A 114 -10.10 -5.95 20.79
C GLY A 114 -11.49 -6.59 20.84
N ARG A 115 -12.39 -6.32 19.87
CA ARG A 115 -13.72 -6.94 19.79
C ARG A 115 -13.83 -7.85 18.58
N THR A 116 -14.47 -9.00 18.74
CA THR A 116 -14.81 -9.86 17.60
C THR A 116 -15.95 -9.24 16.79
N ARG A 117 -15.79 -9.19 15.48
CA ARG A 117 -16.77 -8.72 14.50
C ARG A 117 -17.16 -9.87 13.60
N ARG A 118 -18.44 -9.90 13.25
CA ARG A 118 -19.04 -10.80 12.27
C ARG A 118 -19.63 -9.95 11.16
N VAL A 119 -19.12 -10.10 9.95
CA VAL A 119 -19.41 -9.21 8.83
C VAL A 119 -19.80 -10.01 7.60
N ASP A 120 -20.83 -9.57 6.88
CA ASP A 120 -21.12 -10.01 5.52
C ASP A 120 -20.38 -9.10 4.54
N PRO A 121 -19.23 -9.51 3.98
CA PRO A 121 -18.41 -8.62 3.18
C PRO A 121 -19.02 -8.44 1.79
N TRP A 122 -19.49 -7.22 1.50
CA TRP A 122 -20.06 -6.86 0.21
C TRP A 122 -19.01 -6.48 -0.83
N GLY A 123 -17.85 -6.00 -0.39
CA GLY A 123 -16.77 -5.63 -1.30
C GLY A 123 -15.55 -5.03 -0.61
N MET A 124 -14.51 -4.81 -1.41
CA MET A 124 -13.21 -4.29 -1.00
C MET A 124 -12.89 -3.01 -1.78
N LEU A 125 -12.33 -2.01 -1.10
CA LEU A 125 -11.95 -0.73 -1.67
C LEU A 125 -10.53 -0.37 -1.25
N LEU A 126 -9.64 -0.13 -2.21
CA LEU A 126 -8.38 0.58 -1.98
C LEU A 126 -8.62 2.08 -2.23
N ARG A 127 -8.49 2.90 -1.18
CA ARG A 127 -8.52 4.36 -1.29
C ARG A 127 -7.55 4.98 -0.30
N ASP A 128 -6.91 6.09 -0.68
CA ASP A 128 -5.93 6.81 0.13
C ASP A 128 -4.76 5.91 0.61
N GLY A 129 -4.45 4.86 -0.14
CA GLY A 129 -3.40 3.90 0.22
C GLY A 129 -3.81 2.88 1.29
N PHE A 130 -5.10 2.72 1.59
CA PHE A 130 -5.60 1.73 2.54
C PHE A 130 -6.66 0.83 1.93
N TRP A 131 -6.60 -0.45 2.30
CA TRP A 131 -7.66 -1.39 2.00
C TRP A 131 -8.77 -1.29 3.04
N TYR A 132 -10.00 -1.26 2.54
CA TYR A 132 -11.22 -1.31 3.31
C TYR A 132 -12.05 -2.50 2.86
N VAL A 133 -12.68 -3.19 3.80
CA VAL A 133 -13.79 -4.10 3.52
C VAL A 133 -15.09 -3.42 3.92
N VAL A 134 -16.05 -3.40 3.01
CA VAL A 134 -17.40 -2.85 3.19
C VAL A 134 -18.35 -4.02 3.35
N GLY A 135 -19.20 -3.99 4.38
CA GLY A 135 -20.13 -5.08 4.62
C GLY A 135 -21.19 -4.78 5.66
N PHE A 136 -22.09 -5.72 5.87
CA PHE A 136 -23.07 -5.66 6.96
C PHE A 136 -22.44 -6.16 8.26
N ASP A 137 -22.37 -5.33 9.30
CA ASP A 137 -21.88 -5.76 10.62
C ASP A 137 -23.06 -6.32 11.43
N HIS A 138 -23.08 -7.64 11.63
CA HIS A 138 -24.11 -8.31 12.43
C HIS A 138 -24.14 -7.86 13.89
N GLY A 139 -23.03 -7.33 14.41
CA GLY A 139 -22.96 -6.79 15.75
C GLY A 139 -23.71 -5.48 15.93
N HIS A 140 -23.86 -4.69 14.87
CA HIS A 140 -24.56 -3.38 14.90
C HIS A 140 -25.85 -3.36 14.07
N GLY A 141 -26.05 -4.33 13.17
CA GLY A 141 -27.23 -4.38 12.31
C GLY A 141 -27.24 -3.33 11.19
N GLU A 142 -26.07 -2.84 10.78
CA GLU A 142 -25.94 -1.79 9.77
C GLU A 142 -24.73 -2.03 8.85
N ARG A 143 -24.70 -1.32 7.72
CA ARG A 143 -23.52 -1.26 6.85
C ARG A 143 -22.36 -0.57 7.59
N ARG A 144 -21.19 -1.20 7.60
CA ARG A 144 -19.95 -0.62 8.10
C ARG A 144 -18.79 -0.87 7.16
N THR A 145 -17.75 -0.06 7.35
CA THR A 145 -16.49 -0.16 6.62
C THR A 145 -15.36 -0.39 7.60
N PHE A 146 -14.53 -1.40 7.35
CA PHE A 146 -13.41 -1.79 8.20
C PHE A 146 -12.09 -1.66 7.45
N ARG A 147 -11.14 -0.93 8.04
CA ARG A 147 -9.77 -0.87 7.52
C ARG A 147 -9.04 -2.20 7.73
N VAL A 148 -8.60 -2.83 6.65
CA VAL A 148 -8.06 -4.20 6.67
C VAL A 148 -6.75 -4.28 7.46
N ASP A 149 -5.92 -3.25 7.40
CA ASP A 149 -4.66 -3.17 8.15
C ASP A 149 -4.84 -3.08 9.67
N ARG A 150 -6.06 -2.83 10.15
CA ARG A 150 -6.42 -2.82 11.58
C ARG A 150 -7.07 -4.12 12.05
N ILE A 151 -7.21 -5.11 11.17
CA ILE A 151 -7.68 -6.44 11.56
C ILE A 151 -6.61 -7.13 12.40
N GLU A 152 -7.01 -7.64 13.55
CA GLU A 152 -6.12 -8.29 14.51
C GLU A 152 -6.22 -9.82 14.37
N GLY A 153 -5.16 -10.46 13.88
CA GLY A 153 -5.11 -11.91 13.69
C GLY A 153 -5.72 -12.36 12.35
N ALA A 154 -6.06 -13.64 12.26
CA ALA A 154 -6.61 -14.24 11.04
C ALA A 154 -8.08 -13.85 10.82
N VAL A 155 -8.46 -13.77 9.55
CA VAL A 155 -9.86 -13.70 9.13
C VAL A 155 -10.37 -15.12 8.96
N GLU A 156 -11.48 -15.44 9.62
CA GLU A 156 -12.08 -16.78 9.59
C GLU A 156 -13.41 -16.72 8.81
N ALA A 157 -13.57 -17.61 7.83
CA ALA A 157 -14.81 -17.73 7.08
C ALA A 157 -15.79 -18.60 7.87
N GLU A 158 -17.07 -18.20 7.90
CA GLU A 158 -18.10 -19.01 8.55
C GLU A 158 -18.66 -20.07 7.61
N ASP A 159 -18.57 -21.33 8.04
CA ASP A 159 -19.13 -22.45 7.30
C ASP A 159 -20.63 -22.27 7.04
N ALA A 160 -21.06 -22.58 5.80
CA ALA A 160 -22.46 -22.58 5.37
C ALA A 160 -23.23 -21.25 5.55
N SER A 161 -22.52 -20.11 5.50
CA SER A 161 -23.13 -18.79 5.39
C SER A 161 -23.33 -18.39 3.93
N SER A 162 -24.45 -17.70 3.65
CA SER A 162 -24.71 -17.06 2.36
C SER A 162 -25.58 -15.84 2.58
N PHE A 163 -25.23 -14.72 1.96
CA PHE A 163 -25.99 -13.47 2.05
C PHE A 163 -26.26 -12.88 0.66
N ASP A 164 -27.31 -12.05 0.59
CA ASP A 164 -27.58 -11.24 -0.59
C ASP A 164 -26.79 -9.94 -0.52
N ARG A 165 -26.05 -9.66 -1.58
CA ARG A 165 -25.28 -8.43 -1.72
C ARG A 165 -26.18 -7.32 -2.27
N PRO A 166 -26.26 -6.13 -1.63
CA PRO A 166 -26.98 -5.00 -2.18
C PRO A 166 -26.24 -4.41 -3.39
N GLU A 167 -26.99 -3.82 -4.32
CA GLU A 167 -26.41 -3.01 -5.40
C GLU A 167 -25.80 -1.74 -4.79
N LEU A 168 -24.46 -1.64 -4.86
CA LEU A 168 -23.70 -0.61 -4.15
C LEU A 168 -22.46 -0.21 -4.94
N ASP A 169 -22.34 1.08 -5.27
CA ASP A 169 -21.09 1.63 -5.77
C ASP A 169 -20.11 1.83 -4.61
N LEU A 170 -19.11 0.95 -4.51
CA LEU A 170 -18.08 1.02 -3.48
C LEU A 170 -17.36 2.37 -3.44
N ARG A 171 -17.20 3.08 -4.57
CA ARG A 171 -16.55 4.40 -4.59
C ARG A 171 -17.34 5.45 -3.81
N SER A 172 -18.65 5.31 -3.75
CA SER A 172 -19.55 6.23 -3.03
C SER A 172 -19.65 5.92 -1.53
N VAL A 173 -19.24 4.72 -1.10
CA VAL A 173 -19.38 4.24 0.29
C VAL A 173 -18.53 5.03 1.28
N LEU A 174 -17.32 5.37 0.87
CA LEU A 174 -16.42 6.25 1.62
C LEU A 174 -16.52 7.65 1.01
N PRO A 175 -16.87 8.70 1.76
CA PRO A 175 -16.66 10.06 1.32
C PRO A 175 -15.19 10.28 0.97
N SER A 176 -14.91 11.08 -0.07
CA SER A 176 -13.53 11.50 -0.39
C SER A 176 -12.93 12.40 0.69
N ASP A 177 -13.77 13.09 1.48
CA ASP A 177 -13.32 13.89 2.61
C ASP A 177 -13.28 13.04 3.90
N PRO A 178 -12.09 12.78 4.48
CA PRO A 178 -11.98 12.01 5.72
C PRO A 178 -12.78 12.60 6.90
N LYS A 179 -13.10 13.89 6.87
CA LYS A 179 -13.89 14.58 7.90
C LYS A 179 -15.36 14.16 7.92
N GLN A 180 -15.87 13.62 6.80
CA GLN A 180 -17.22 13.08 6.66
C GLN A 180 -17.31 11.59 7.06
N LEU A 181 -16.18 10.93 7.32
CA LEU A 181 -16.18 9.52 7.69
C LEU A 181 -16.77 9.30 9.08
N THR A 182 -17.94 8.69 9.16
CA THR A 182 -18.51 8.28 10.43
C THR A 182 -17.84 6.99 10.91
N ALA A 183 -17.29 7.01 12.13
CA ALA A 183 -16.69 5.81 12.74
C ALA A 183 -17.77 4.80 13.20
N SER A 184 -19.03 5.23 13.25
CA SER A 184 -20.22 4.48 13.69
C SER A 184 -21.43 5.18 13.10
N GLY A 185 -22.44 4.43 12.61
CA GLY A 185 -23.65 5.01 12.02
C GLY A 185 -24.48 5.91 12.93
N ASP A 186 -24.09 6.03 14.21
CA ASP A 186 -24.68 6.93 15.20
C ASP A 186 -24.22 8.41 15.07
N ALA A 187 -23.14 8.70 14.34
CA ALA A 187 -22.70 10.08 14.13
C ALA A 187 -23.44 10.68 12.93
N ASP A 188 -24.04 11.86 13.13
CA ASP A 188 -24.66 12.63 12.05
C ASP A 188 -23.60 12.93 10.98
N ALA A 189 -23.71 12.26 9.83
CA ALA A 189 -22.79 12.39 8.70
C ALA A 189 -22.77 13.82 8.14
N ASP A 190 -23.83 14.58 8.37
CA ASP A 190 -24.00 15.97 7.97
C ASP A 190 -23.59 16.96 9.07
N ALA A 191 -23.05 16.49 10.20
CA ALA A 191 -22.53 17.37 11.24
C ALA A 191 -21.47 18.32 10.65
N THR A 192 -21.74 19.63 10.73
CA THR A 192 -20.81 20.67 10.30
C THR A 192 -20.41 21.57 11.47
N ALA A 193 -19.16 22.02 11.46
CA ALA A 193 -18.65 23.05 12.35
C ALA A 193 -18.38 24.34 11.56
N LEU A 194 -18.71 25.48 12.17
CA LEU A 194 -18.34 26.80 11.68
C LEU A 194 -16.91 27.09 12.12
N VAL A 195 -16.02 27.26 11.15
CA VAL A 195 -14.59 27.53 11.36
C VAL A 195 -14.24 28.87 10.73
N ARG A 196 -13.60 29.73 11.52
CA ARG A 196 -13.03 30.99 11.08
C ARG A 196 -11.58 30.79 10.66
N LEU A 197 -11.25 31.15 9.43
CA LEU A 197 -9.95 30.99 8.80
C LEU A 197 -9.30 32.35 8.47
N ASP A 198 -8.01 32.49 8.75
CA ASP A 198 -7.23 33.69 8.43
C ASP A 198 -6.81 33.67 6.96
N SER A 199 -7.37 34.57 6.14
CA SER A 199 -7.07 34.60 4.71
C SER A 199 -5.64 35.03 4.38
N SER A 200 -4.88 35.54 5.35
CA SER A 200 -3.46 35.86 5.17
C SER A 200 -2.58 34.61 5.10
N SER A 201 -3.06 33.45 5.57
CA SER A 201 -2.35 32.18 5.42
C SER A 201 -2.65 31.56 4.05
N ASN A 202 -1.59 31.26 3.29
CA ASN A 202 -1.71 30.61 1.97
C ASN A 202 -2.44 29.26 2.05
N ARG A 203 -2.35 28.57 3.20
CA ARG A 203 -3.06 27.31 3.47
C ARG A 203 -4.58 27.47 3.41
N VAL A 204 -5.10 28.64 3.76
CA VAL A 204 -6.55 28.90 3.77
C VAL A 204 -7.09 29.00 2.35
N ALA A 205 -6.34 29.56 1.40
CA ALA A 205 -6.78 29.64 0.01
C ALA A 205 -7.00 28.24 -0.62
N GLU A 206 -6.06 27.31 -0.40
CA GLU A 206 -6.19 25.90 -0.82
C GLU A 206 -7.38 25.22 -0.14
N ALA A 207 -7.51 25.41 1.18
CA ALA A 207 -8.61 24.84 1.95
C ALA A 207 -9.98 25.34 1.47
N LEU A 208 -10.09 26.60 1.09
CA LEU A 208 -11.31 27.17 0.49
C LEU A 208 -11.59 26.57 -0.89
N HIS A 209 -10.55 26.32 -1.69
CA HIS A 209 -10.69 25.63 -2.98
C HIS A 209 -11.19 24.19 -2.80
N GLU A 210 -10.64 23.46 -1.82
CA GLU A 210 -11.06 22.09 -1.49
C GLU A 210 -12.51 22.01 -0.97
N LEU A 211 -12.89 22.93 -0.08
CA LEU A 211 -14.23 22.98 0.50
C LEU A 211 -15.29 23.47 -0.50
N GLY A 212 -14.87 24.28 -1.46
CA GLY A 212 -15.72 24.91 -2.47
C GLY A 212 -16.47 26.13 -1.94
N ASP A 213 -16.81 27.05 -2.85
CA ASP A 213 -17.44 28.34 -2.51
C ASP A 213 -18.79 28.19 -1.80
N ALA A 214 -19.50 27.08 -2.02
CA ALA A 214 -20.80 26.80 -1.37
C ALA A 214 -20.71 26.61 0.15
N ARG A 215 -19.51 26.37 0.69
CA ARG A 215 -19.27 26.22 2.13
C ARG A 215 -18.83 27.52 2.79
N ILE A 216 -18.64 28.59 2.04
CA ILE A 216 -18.28 29.92 2.55
C ILE A 216 -19.53 30.62 3.05
N VAL A 217 -19.54 30.97 4.34
CA VAL A 217 -20.65 31.67 4.99
C VAL A 217 -20.47 33.17 4.85
N GLU A 218 -19.28 33.67 5.19
CA GLU A 218 -18.98 35.10 5.22
C GLU A 218 -17.49 35.32 4.92
N ARG A 219 -17.19 36.38 4.18
CA ARG A 219 -15.83 36.92 4.03
C ARG A 219 -15.80 38.26 4.74
N GLY A 220 -15.09 38.32 5.85
CA GLY A 220 -14.93 39.55 6.62
C GLY A 220 -13.94 40.49 5.95
N ASP A 221 -14.21 41.80 6.03
CA ASP A 221 -13.35 42.86 5.48
C ASP A 221 -11.94 42.88 6.12
N ASP A 222 -11.79 42.29 7.31
CA ASP A 222 -10.55 42.21 8.09
C ASP A 222 -9.62 41.04 7.68
N GLY A 223 -9.88 40.39 6.55
CA GLY A 223 -9.08 39.25 6.08
C GLY A 223 -9.41 37.92 6.76
N TRP A 224 -10.64 37.72 7.23
CA TRP A 224 -11.12 36.44 7.76
C TRP A 224 -12.19 35.84 6.86
N VAL A 225 -12.28 34.51 6.83
CA VAL A 225 -13.32 33.78 6.09
C VAL A 225 -13.93 32.73 7.00
N ASP A 226 -15.25 32.79 7.17
CA ASP A 226 -16.01 31.83 7.95
C ASP A 226 -16.57 30.75 7.02
N VAL A 227 -16.28 29.48 7.34
CA VAL A 227 -16.64 28.31 6.52
C VAL A 227 -17.32 27.21 7.31
N LEU A 228 -18.24 26.50 6.65
CA LEU A 228 -18.87 25.29 7.18
C LEU A 228 -18.07 24.05 6.77
N VAL A 229 -17.52 23.36 7.75
CA VAL A 229 -16.63 22.22 7.55
C VAL A 229 -17.27 20.96 8.16
N PRO A 230 -17.35 19.85 7.43
CA PRO A 230 -17.81 18.58 8.00
C PRO A 230 -16.99 18.18 9.22
N CYS A 231 -17.65 17.71 10.28
CA CYS A 231 -17.02 17.34 11.54
C CYS A 231 -17.50 16.00 12.11
N ALA A 232 -18.21 15.20 11.29
CA ALA A 232 -18.66 13.84 11.64
C ALA A 232 -17.51 12.95 12.15
N ASN A 233 -16.31 13.09 11.57
CA ASN A 233 -15.07 12.52 12.11
C ASN A 233 -14.32 13.55 12.97
N ALA A 234 -14.56 13.57 14.27
CA ALA A 234 -13.89 14.50 15.19
C ALA A 234 -12.36 14.41 15.16
N GLY A 235 -11.78 13.24 14.85
CA GLY A 235 -10.34 13.05 14.73
C GLY A 235 -9.76 13.72 13.48
N ALA A 236 -10.35 13.44 12.32
CA ALA A 236 -9.94 14.03 11.05
C ALA A 236 -10.19 15.55 11.03
N PHE A 237 -11.34 16.00 11.53
CA PHE A 237 -11.69 17.42 11.67
C PHE A 237 -10.68 18.15 12.56
N ARG A 238 -10.40 17.64 13.77
CA ARG A 238 -9.41 18.23 14.68
C ARG A 238 -8.03 18.32 14.03
N SER A 239 -7.60 17.23 13.40
CA SER A 239 -6.32 17.18 12.68
C SER A 239 -6.26 18.22 11.55
N TRP A 240 -7.36 18.46 10.85
CA TRP A 240 -7.48 19.46 9.80
C TRP A 240 -7.40 20.88 10.38
N VAL A 241 -8.21 21.23 11.37
CA VAL A 241 -8.20 22.55 12.03
C VAL A 241 -6.82 22.88 12.62
N LEU A 242 -6.25 21.95 13.39
CA LEU A 242 -4.92 22.13 13.99
C LEU A 242 -3.80 22.16 12.95
N GLY A 243 -4.06 21.76 11.71
CA GLY A 243 -3.13 21.93 10.59
C GLY A 243 -2.87 23.40 10.24
N PHE A 244 -3.84 24.28 10.49
CA PHE A 244 -3.73 25.74 10.27
C PHE A 244 -3.13 26.49 11.47
N LEU A 245 -2.84 25.79 12.56
CA LEU A 245 -2.31 26.40 13.79
C LEU A 245 -3.24 27.52 14.29
N ASP A 246 -2.70 28.73 14.49
CA ASP A 246 -3.39 29.93 14.97
C ASP A 246 -4.21 30.66 13.88
N ALA A 247 -4.12 30.23 12.62
CA ALA A 247 -4.91 30.72 11.50
C ALA A 247 -6.32 30.10 11.40
N ALA A 248 -6.71 29.19 12.30
CA ALA A 248 -8.05 28.62 12.34
C ALA A 248 -8.65 28.57 13.74
N VAL A 249 -9.93 28.94 13.87
CA VAL A 249 -10.69 28.91 15.12
C VAL A 249 -12.07 28.30 14.90
N VAL A 250 -12.44 27.29 15.69
CA VAL A 250 -13.80 26.74 15.68
C VAL A 250 -14.71 27.66 16.49
N LEU A 251 -15.76 28.18 15.85
CA LEU A 251 -16.78 29.02 16.48
C LEU A 251 -17.93 28.17 17.02
N GLU A 252 -18.48 27.29 16.17
CA GLU A 252 -19.63 26.44 16.49
C GLU A 252 -19.47 25.02 15.88
N PRO A 253 -20.14 23.99 16.43
CA PRO A 253 -20.88 24.00 17.69
C PRO A 253 -19.94 23.99 18.90
N ARG A 254 -20.44 24.44 20.06
CA ARG A 254 -19.64 24.52 21.31
C ARG A 254 -19.01 23.18 21.69
N SER A 255 -19.70 22.05 21.46
CA SER A 255 -19.17 20.71 21.72
C SER A 255 -17.88 20.41 20.96
N VAL A 256 -17.79 20.83 19.69
CA VAL A 256 -16.60 20.65 18.87
C VAL A 256 -15.50 21.62 19.33
N ARG A 257 -15.84 22.88 19.61
CA ARG A 257 -14.92 23.88 20.15
C ARG A 257 -14.28 23.42 21.47
N ASP A 258 -15.09 22.97 22.42
CA ASP A 258 -14.64 22.47 23.72
C ASP A 258 -13.76 21.22 23.56
N GLY A 259 -14.06 20.36 22.57
CA GLY A 259 -13.22 19.23 22.21
C GLY A 259 -11.82 19.61 21.72
N ILE A 260 -11.69 20.69 20.93
CA ILE A 260 -10.38 21.24 20.53
C ILE A 260 -9.63 21.79 21.74
N VAL A 261 -10.31 22.55 22.60
CA VAL A 261 -9.74 23.11 23.83
C VAL A 261 -9.22 22.00 24.75
N ALA A 262 -10.05 20.99 25.03
CA ALA A 262 -9.66 19.85 25.85
C ALA A 262 -8.44 19.10 25.27
N TRP A 263 -8.35 18.99 23.94
CA TRP A 263 -7.19 18.38 23.28
C TRP A 263 -5.91 19.20 23.45
N LEU A 264 -6.00 20.53 23.35
CA LEU A 264 -4.87 21.43 23.55
C LEU A 264 -4.41 21.45 25.01
N ASP A 265 -5.35 21.38 25.95
CA ASP A 265 -5.05 21.39 27.39
C ASP A 265 -4.56 20.01 27.91
N ALA A 266 -4.79 18.93 27.16
CA ALA A 266 -4.36 17.58 27.55
C ALA A 266 -2.83 17.39 27.45
N SER A 267 -2.21 16.96 28.54
CA SER A 267 -0.79 16.56 28.57
C SER A 267 -0.61 15.10 28.16
N SER A 268 0.55 14.77 27.59
CA SER A 268 0.90 13.38 27.34
C SER A 268 1.17 12.65 28.65
N GLU A 269 0.53 11.50 28.84
CA GLU A 269 0.76 10.60 29.97
C GLU A 269 1.74 9.46 29.62
N ILE A 270 2.41 9.56 28.47
CA ILE A 270 3.38 8.55 28.04
C ILE A 270 4.60 8.59 28.98
N ASP A 271 4.91 7.46 29.60
CA ASP A 271 6.13 7.30 30.39
C ASP A 271 7.37 7.26 29.47
N LEU A 272 7.98 8.43 29.31
CA LEU A 272 9.17 8.61 28.48
C LEU A 272 10.37 7.76 28.95
N ALA A 273 10.52 7.50 30.25
CA ALA A 273 11.63 6.71 30.76
C ALA A 273 11.53 5.25 30.28
N VAL A 274 10.31 4.72 30.22
CA VAL A 274 10.07 3.37 29.69
C VAL A 274 10.25 3.34 28.17
N ALA A 275 9.72 4.34 27.45
CA ALA A 275 9.87 4.44 25.99
C ALA A 275 11.36 4.52 25.58
N GLU A 276 12.16 5.33 26.30
CA GLU A 276 13.62 5.39 26.13
C GLU A 276 14.29 4.03 26.38
N SER A 277 13.87 3.32 27.42
CA SER A 277 14.42 2.01 27.77
C SER A 277 14.13 0.97 26.69
N ALA A 278 12.92 0.98 26.11
CA ALA A 278 12.56 0.14 24.97
C ALA A 278 13.42 0.45 23.74
N LEU A 279 13.61 1.74 23.41
CA LEU A 279 14.47 2.18 22.31
C LEU A 279 15.94 1.76 22.51
N LYS A 280 16.48 1.90 23.72
CA LYS A 280 17.84 1.45 24.08
C LYS A 280 18.01 -0.06 23.89
N ARG A 281 17.03 -0.87 24.33
CA ARG A 281 17.02 -2.33 24.11
C ARG A 281 16.98 -2.71 22.63
N ARG A 282 16.22 -1.98 21.81
CA ARG A 282 16.18 -2.18 20.35
C ARG A 282 17.52 -1.88 19.70
N ARG A 283 18.16 -0.75 20.06
CA ARG A 283 19.50 -0.37 19.57
C ARG A 283 20.58 -1.38 19.97
N SER A 284 20.53 -1.93 21.19
CA SER A 284 21.51 -2.93 21.65
C SER A 284 21.35 -4.28 20.94
N HIS A 285 20.13 -4.67 20.57
CA HIS A 285 19.86 -5.91 19.81
C HIS A 285 20.09 -5.74 18.29
N GLY A 286 19.92 -4.53 17.74
CA GLY A 286 20.18 -4.23 16.33
C GLY A 286 21.67 -4.23 15.96
N GLY A 287 22.57 -4.04 16.93
CA GLY A 287 24.02 -4.00 16.71
C GLY A 287 24.70 -5.34 16.39
N LYS A 288 23.98 -6.48 16.37
CA LYS A 288 24.55 -7.81 16.06
C LYS A 288 24.03 -8.45 14.76
N ALA A 289 23.17 -7.77 14.00
CA ALA A 289 22.59 -8.31 12.76
C ALA A 289 23.21 -7.76 11.46
N ALA A 290 24.33 -7.02 11.54
CA ALA A 290 25.03 -6.47 10.37
C ALA A 290 26.51 -6.90 10.35
N ALA A 291 26.75 -8.21 10.44
CA ALA A 291 27.99 -8.87 10.01
C ALA A 291 27.78 -10.38 10.13
N GLY A 292 27.27 -11.02 9.08
CA GLY A 292 27.02 -12.47 9.13
C GLY A 292 26.59 -13.06 7.80
N GLY A 293 27.58 -13.34 6.94
CA GLY A 293 27.68 -14.52 6.07
C GLY A 293 26.61 -14.76 5.02
N ALA A 294 27.05 -14.96 3.77
CA ALA A 294 26.29 -15.62 2.71
C ALA A 294 25.67 -16.94 3.24
N GLY A 295 24.41 -16.85 3.66
CA GLY A 295 23.65 -17.97 4.21
C GLY A 295 22.95 -18.70 3.08
N ARG A 296 23.12 -20.03 3.04
CA ARG A 296 22.34 -20.95 2.20
C ARG A 296 20.88 -20.49 2.08
N ARG A 297 20.43 -20.27 0.84
CA ARG A 297 19.08 -19.79 0.51
C ARG A 297 18.00 -20.71 1.07
N ARG A 298 16.87 -20.11 1.41
CA ARG A 298 15.69 -20.80 1.95
C ARG A 298 15.13 -21.80 0.91
N ALA A 299 14.72 -22.98 1.38
CA ALA A 299 14.33 -24.09 0.51
C ALA A 299 12.99 -23.81 -0.23
N ASP A 300 12.09 -23.09 0.41
CA ASP A 300 10.80 -22.62 -0.12
C ASP A 300 10.95 -21.73 -1.35
N GLU A 301 11.89 -20.78 -1.32
CA GLU A 301 12.18 -19.88 -2.44
C GLU A 301 12.73 -20.64 -3.66
N ARG A 302 13.58 -21.64 -3.42
CA ARG A 302 14.14 -22.51 -4.47
C ARG A 302 13.05 -23.36 -5.13
N VAL A 303 12.19 -24.01 -4.34
CA VAL A 303 11.10 -24.85 -4.87
C VAL A 303 10.13 -24.03 -5.73
N ARG A 304 9.71 -22.85 -5.23
CA ARG A 304 8.84 -21.92 -5.96
C ARG A 304 9.43 -21.54 -7.31
N ARG A 305 10.70 -21.16 -7.35
CA ARG A 305 11.41 -20.80 -8.57
C ARG A 305 11.50 -21.97 -9.55
N MET A 306 11.80 -23.18 -9.09
CA MET A 306 11.86 -24.37 -9.96
C MET A 306 10.51 -24.69 -10.60
N LEU A 307 9.42 -24.53 -9.85
CA LEU A 307 8.08 -24.68 -10.41
C LEU A 307 7.81 -23.68 -11.54
N LEU A 308 8.37 -22.47 -11.50
CA LEU A 308 8.22 -21.46 -12.56
C LEU A 308 9.21 -21.65 -13.73
N MET A 309 10.44 -22.05 -13.44
CA MET A 309 11.52 -22.19 -14.41
C MET A 309 11.33 -23.39 -15.34
N LEU A 310 10.98 -24.55 -14.78
CA LEU A 310 10.90 -25.80 -15.55
C LEU A 310 9.84 -25.76 -16.66
N PRO A 311 8.59 -25.30 -16.44
CA PRO A 311 7.60 -25.21 -17.51
C PRO A 311 8.06 -24.32 -18.67
N TRP A 312 8.75 -23.22 -18.37
CA TRP A 312 9.29 -22.32 -19.39
C TRP A 312 10.44 -22.95 -20.17
N LEU A 313 11.35 -23.66 -19.50
CA LEU A 313 12.40 -24.44 -20.15
C LEU A 313 11.81 -25.55 -21.03
N ILE A 314 10.72 -26.20 -20.60
CA ILE A 314 10.03 -27.26 -21.36
C ILE A 314 9.42 -26.73 -22.65
N GLU A 315 8.85 -25.52 -22.64
CA GLU A 315 8.28 -24.90 -23.83
C GLU A 315 9.35 -24.57 -24.88
N ARG A 316 10.57 -24.22 -24.44
CA ARG A 316 11.66 -23.78 -25.31
C ARG A 316 12.63 -24.88 -25.71
N GLY A 317 12.77 -25.92 -24.90
CA GLY A 317 13.67 -27.05 -25.12
C GLY A 317 15.14 -26.72 -24.85
N GLU A 318 15.71 -25.76 -25.58
CA GLU A 318 17.12 -25.35 -25.48
C GLU A 318 17.21 -23.84 -25.24
N VAL A 319 17.88 -23.42 -24.17
CA VAL A 319 18.00 -22.01 -23.80
C VAL A 319 19.42 -21.67 -23.29
N PRO A 320 20.05 -20.58 -23.76
CA PRO A 320 21.31 -20.10 -23.20
C PRO A 320 21.23 -19.84 -21.70
N LEU A 321 22.25 -20.30 -20.94
CA LEU A 321 22.28 -20.21 -19.48
C LEU A 321 22.20 -18.77 -18.98
N ASP A 322 22.81 -17.83 -19.70
CA ASP A 322 22.77 -16.39 -19.44
C ASP A 322 21.36 -15.81 -19.63
N GLU A 323 20.61 -16.28 -20.61
CA GLU A 323 19.21 -15.90 -20.81
C GLU A 323 18.32 -16.42 -19.67
N VAL A 324 18.55 -17.65 -19.21
CA VAL A 324 17.84 -18.19 -18.03
C VAL A 324 18.17 -17.37 -16.79
N ALA A 325 19.45 -17.09 -16.56
CA ALA A 325 19.95 -16.30 -15.44
C ALA A 325 19.33 -14.89 -15.42
N GLN A 326 19.33 -14.20 -16.57
CA GLN A 326 18.74 -12.88 -16.70
C GLN A 326 17.23 -12.89 -16.47
N ARG A 327 16.51 -13.87 -17.02
CA ARG A 327 15.05 -13.95 -16.91
C ARG A 327 14.57 -14.16 -15.48
N PHE A 328 15.27 -14.99 -14.72
CA PHE A 328 14.88 -15.36 -13.35
C PHE A 328 15.64 -14.57 -12.28
N ASP A 329 16.42 -13.54 -12.68
CA ASP A 329 17.24 -12.70 -11.80
C ASP A 329 18.18 -13.53 -10.90
N LEU A 330 18.95 -14.42 -11.54
CA LEU A 330 19.88 -15.34 -10.89
C LEU A 330 21.30 -15.19 -11.43
N SER A 331 22.29 -15.66 -10.67
CA SER A 331 23.62 -15.89 -11.25
C SER A 331 23.61 -17.19 -12.09
N PRO A 332 24.48 -17.32 -13.11
CA PRO A 332 24.63 -18.58 -13.85
C PRO A 332 24.91 -19.79 -12.94
N GLU A 333 25.74 -19.62 -11.91
CA GLU A 333 26.03 -20.68 -10.92
C GLU A 333 24.78 -21.15 -10.15
N ASP A 334 23.83 -20.23 -9.93
CA ASP A 334 22.59 -20.54 -9.24
C ASP A 334 21.63 -21.35 -10.10
N VAL A 335 21.55 -21.00 -11.38
CA VAL A 335 20.77 -21.73 -12.37
C VAL A 335 21.33 -23.15 -12.52
N GLU A 336 22.64 -23.30 -12.63
CA GLU A 336 23.31 -24.62 -12.69
C GLU A 336 23.03 -25.45 -11.42
N SER A 337 23.19 -24.84 -10.24
CA SER A 337 22.93 -25.53 -8.97
C SER A 337 21.48 -26.00 -8.84
N ASP A 338 20.54 -25.23 -9.37
CA ASP A 338 19.12 -25.52 -9.32
C ASP A 338 18.73 -26.64 -10.31
N ILE A 339 19.22 -26.55 -11.55
CA ILE A 339 19.02 -27.56 -12.59
C ILE A 339 19.59 -28.92 -12.15
N ALA A 340 20.79 -28.93 -11.57
CA ALA A 340 21.40 -30.15 -11.02
C ALA A 340 20.58 -30.78 -9.89
N TRP A 341 19.76 -29.99 -9.19
CA TRP A 341 18.88 -30.51 -8.13
C TRP A 341 17.59 -31.08 -8.70
N VAL A 342 17.02 -30.42 -9.70
CA VAL A 342 15.81 -30.89 -10.40
C VAL A 342 16.07 -32.18 -11.16
N SER A 343 17.24 -32.32 -11.80
CA SER A 343 17.59 -33.52 -12.54
C SER A 343 17.57 -34.77 -11.65
N MET A 344 17.70 -34.60 -10.33
CA MET A 344 17.61 -35.66 -9.32
C MET A 344 16.18 -35.97 -8.85
N CYS A 345 15.15 -35.32 -9.42
CA CYS A 345 13.74 -35.53 -9.07
C CYS A 345 13.04 -36.45 -10.09
N GLY A 346 12.20 -37.37 -9.61
CA GLY A 346 11.45 -38.33 -10.45
C GLY A 346 10.14 -38.81 -9.80
N LEU A 347 9.29 -39.49 -10.57
CA LEU A 347 7.99 -40.00 -10.09
C LEU A 347 8.15 -41.28 -9.23
N PRO A 348 7.43 -41.42 -8.10
CA PRO A 348 7.30 -42.71 -7.42
C PRO A 348 6.72 -43.75 -8.39
N PRO A 349 7.23 -45.01 -8.45
CA PRO A 349 8.10 -45.68 -7.49
C PRO A 349 9.63 -45.57 -7.77
N TYR A 350 10.09 -44.49 -8.39
CA TYR A 350 11.52 -44.17 -8.60
C TYR A 350 12.31 -45.21 -9.39
N VAL A 351 11.76 -45.71 -10.50
CA VAL A 351 12.44 -46.75 -11.27
C VAL A 351 13.06 -46.29 -12.57
N ASP A 352 12.47 -45.43 -13.41
CA ASP A 352 13.09 -45.11 -14.71
C ASP A 352 12.75 -43.72 -15.33
N GLU A 353 12.08 -42.82 -14.61
CA GLU A 353 11.64 -41.52 -15.16
C GLU A 353 12.08 -40.34 -14.26
N MET A 354 13.27 -39.80 -14.54
CA MET A 354 13.79 -38.55 -13.94
C MET A 354 13.45 -37.36 -14.85
N ILE A 355 13.46 -36.14 -14.29
CA ILE A 355 13.33 -34.93 -15.09
C ILE A 355 14.62 -34.75 -15.90
N ASP A 356 14.52 -34.87 -17.23
CA ASP A 356 15.64 -34.74 -18.15
C ASP A 356 15.99 -33.25 -18.36
N VAL A 357 16.85 -32.72 -17.48
CA VAL A 357 17.33 -31.33 -17.54
C VAL A 357 18.81 -31.28 -17.18
N PHE A 358 19.63 -30.64 -18.00
CA PHE A 358 21.07 -30.49 -17.76
C PHE A 358 21.62 -29.21 -18.39
N VAL A 359 22.81 -28.81 -17.94
CA VAL A 359 23.56 -27.69 -18.52
C VAL A 359 24.80 -28.27 -19.19
N ASP A 360 25.02 -27.92 -20.46
CA ASP A 360 26.21 -28.28 -21.21
C ASP A 360 26.68 -27.10 -22.06
N GLU A 361 27.98 -26.82 -22.07
CA GLU A 361 28.62 -25.71 -22.80
C GLU A 361 27.90 -24.33 -22.68
N GLY A 362 27.31 -24.02 -21.53
CA GLY A 362 26.58 -22.76 -21.31
C GLY A 362 25.16 -22.73 -21.89
N MET A 363 24.61 -23.88 -22.28
CA MET A 363 23.23 -24.07 -22.71
C MET A 363 22.49 -24.97 -21.72
N VAL A 364 21.25 -24.59 -21.39
CA VAL A 364 20.32 -25.41 -20.63
C VAL A 364 19.49 -26.25 -21.61
N TYR A 365 19.62 -27.56 -21.48
CA TYR A 365 18.85 -28.55 -22.24
C TYR A 365 17.73 -29.11 -21.38
N MET A 366 16.52 -29.11 -21.91
CA MET A 366 15.33 -29.67 -21.28
C MET A 366 14.70 -30.70 -22.23
N GLY A 367 14.82 -31.99 -21.88
CA GLY A 367 14.13 -33.07 -22.56
C GLY A 367 12.62 -33.03 -22.29
N VAL A 368 11.80 -33.49 -23.25
CA VAL A 368 10.32 -33.43 -23.16
C VAL A 368 9.81 -34.35 -22.05
N PRO A 369 9.37 -33.83 -20.89
CA PRO A 369 8.86 -34.70 -19.84
C PRO A 369 7.40 -35.04 -20.20
N ARG A 370 7.05 -36.33 -20.16
CA ARG A 370 5.63 -36.76 -20.27
C ARG A 370 4.75 -36.27 -19.10
N VAL A 371 5.35 -35.62 -18.10
CA VAL A 371 4.77 -35.32 -16.79
C VAL A 371 4.34 -33.85 -16.64
N PHE A 372 4.76 -32.95 -17.53
CA PHE A 372 4.43 -31.52 -17.53
C PHE A 372 3.71 -31.12 -18.82
N THR A 373 2.52 -31.64 -19.03
CA THR A 373 1.75 -31.46 -20.28
C THR A 373 0.89 -30.18 -20.30
N ARG A 374 0.92 -29.36 -19.23
CA ARG A 374 0.12 -28.13 -19.11
C ARG A 374 0.92 -27.02 -18.42
N PRO A 375 0.89 -25.78 -18.94
CA PRO A 375 1.47 -24.61 -18.26
C PRO A 375 0.90 -24.44 -16.84
N LEU A 376 1.70 -23.92 -15.91
CA LEU A 376 1.18 -23.54 -14.59
C LEU A 376 0.12 -22.46 -14.77
N ARG A 377 -1.08 -22.72 -14.27
CA ARG A 377 -2.17 -21.75 -14.27
C ARG A 377 -2.02 -20.79 -13.08
N LEU A 378 -2.63 -19.62 -13.24
CA LEU A 378 -2.73 -18.65 -12.17
C LEU A 378 -3.57 -19.23 -11.04
N THR A 379 -3.11 -19.11 -9.80
CA THR A 379 -3.95 -19.41 -8.63
C THR A 379 -4.93 -18.26 -8.38
N ALA A 380 -6.00 -18.48 -7.61
CA ALA A 380 -6.91 -17.39 -7.25
C ALA A 380 -6.21 -16.20 -6.53
N PRO A 381 -5.26 -16.41 -5.60
CA PRO A 381 -4.46 -15.32 -5.03
C PRO A 381 -3.59 -14.56 -6.06
N GLU A 382 -2.95 -15.27 -6.99
CA GLU A 382 -2.15 -14.65 -8.06
C GLU A 382 -3.03 -13.87 -9.03
N GLY A 383 -4.17 -14.43 -9.44
CA GLY A 383 -5.14 -13.73 -10.26
C GLY A 383 -5.69 -12.49 -9.56
N PHE A 384 -5.94 -12.55 -8.26
CA PHE A 384 -6.36 -11.38 -7.49
C PHE A 384 -5.27 -10.30 -7.43
N ALA A 385 -4.01 -10.70 -7.24
CA ALA A 385 -2.88 -9.77 -7.28
C ALA A 385 -2.78 -9.08 -8.65
N LEU A 386 -2.90 -9.84 -9.74
CA LEU A 386 -2.94 -9.31 -11.11
C LEU A 386 -4.13 -8.39 -11.36
N LEU A 387 -5.33 -8.77 -10.90
CA LEU A 387 -6.54 -7.96 -11.05
C LEU A 387 -6.40 -6.63 -10.33
N THR A 388 -5.86 -6.66 -9.11
CA THR A 388 -5.62 -5.49 -8.28
C THR A 388 -4.59 -4.56 -8.92
N ALA A 389 -3.45 -5.11 -9.35
CA ALA A 389 -2.41 -4.36 -10.05
C ALA A 389 -2.95 -3.76 -11.35
N GLY A 390 -3.63 -4.56 -12.18
CA GLY A 390 -4.24 -4.06 -13.40
C GLY A 390 -5.27 -2.96 -13.17
N ARG A 391 -6.12 -3.07 -12.15
CA ARG A 391 -7.08 -2.02 -11.79
C ARG A 391 -6.40 -0.74 -11.30
N ALA A 392 -5.29 -0.83 -10.60
CA ALA A 392 -4.51 0.34 -10.24
C ALA A 392 -3.81 0.96 -11.46
N ALA A 393 -3.27 0.14 -12.35
CA ALA A 393 -2.70 0.61 -13.62
C ALA A 393 -3.77 1.29 -14.49
N MET A 394 -5.02 0.83 -14.45
CA MET A 394 -6.17 1.51 -15.06
C MET A 394 -6.46 2.89 -14.44
N GLY A 395 -5.99 3.16 -13.23
CA GLY A 395 -6.03 4.47 -12.59
C GLY A 395 -4.84 5.38 -12.94
N LEU A 396 -3.89 4.91 -13.74
CA LEU A 396 -2.73 5.69 -14.18
C LEU A 396 -3.02 6.49 -15.46
N PRO A 397 -2.28 7.60 -15.69
CA PRO A 397 -2.26 8.33 -16.96
C PRO A 397 -2.14 7.48 -18.21
N GLY A 398 -3.02 7.75 -19.19
CA GLY A 398 -3.01 7.08 -20.49
C GLY A 398 -3.65 5.69 -20.52
N ALA A 399 -4.30 5.24 -19.45
CA ALA A 399 -5.04 3.98 -19.45
C ALA A 399 -6.32 4.06 -20.31
N ASP A 400 -6.59 2.99 -21.07
CA ASP A 400 -7.78 2.85 -21.92
C ASP A 400 -8.67 1.68 -21.44
N PRO A 401 -9.88 1.95 -20.90
CA PRO A 401 -10.79 0.91 -20.44
C PRO A 401 -11.28 -0.04 -21.53
N GLN A 402 -11.26 0.37 -22.80
CA GLN A 402 -11.65 -0.46 -23.94
C GLN A 402 -10.43 -1.12 -24.62
N GLY A 403 -9.23 -0.73 -24.21
CA GLY A 403 -7.97 -1.26 -24.70
C GLY A 403 -7.66 -2.67 -24.21
N PRO A 404 -6.50 -3.23 -24.59
CA PRO A 404 -6.12 -4.60 -24.22
C PRO A 404 -6.09 -4.85 -22.71
N LEU A 405 -5.64 -3.87 -21.90
CA LEU A 405 -5.63 -4.01 -20.45
C LEU A 405 -7.06 -4.16 -19.89
N GLY A 406 -7.99 -3.31 -20.30
CA GLY A 406 -9.39 -3.35 -19.85
C GLY A 406 -10.07 -4.68 -20.19
N ARG A 407 -9.87 -5.19 -21.41
CA ARG A 407 -10.41 -6.50 -21.83
C ARG A 407 -9.79 -7.66 -21.05
N GLY A 408 -8.46 -7.65 -20.86
CA GLY A 408 -7.76 -8.66 -20.05
C GLY A 408 -8.25 -8.69 -18.61
N LEU A 409 -8.47 -7.52 -18.00
CA LEU A 409 -9.03 -7.40 -16.65
C LEU A 409 -10.47 -7.89 -16.56
N ALA A 410 -11.30 -7.67 -17.57
CA ALA A 410 -12.66 -8.20 -17.60
C ALA A 410 -12.69 -9.74 -17.60
N LYS A 411 -11.80 -10.38 -18.39
CA LYS A 411 -11.63 -11.84 -18.40
C LYS A 411 -11.16 -12.36 -17.04
N LEU A 412 -10.16 -11.70 -16.45
CA LEU A 412 -9.60 -12.06 -15.15
C LEU A 412 -10.63 -11.90 -14.01
N ALA A 413 -11.39 -10.80 -14.01
CA ALA A 413 -12.46 -10.56 -13.05
C ALA A 413 -13.54 -11.65 -13.13
N SER A 414 -14.00 -11.97 -14.35
CA SER A 414 -14.98 -13.04 -14.58
C SER A 414 -14.51 -14.39 -14.03
N ALA A 415 -13.24 -14.76 -14.28
CA ALA A 415 -12.66 -16.01 -13.78
C ALA A 415 -12.52 -16.04 -12.24
N LEU A 416 -12.40 -14.89 -11.59
CA LEU A 416 -12.35 -14.75 -10.14
C LEU A 416 -13.75 -14.64 -9.50
N GLY A 417 -14.83 -14.71 -10.29
CA GLY A 417 -16.20 -14.50 -9.81
C GLY A 417 -16.44 -13.05 -9.36
N ASP A 418 -15.69 -12.10 -9.91
CA ASP A 418 -15.88 -10.68 -9.70
C ASP A 418 -16.72 -10.09 -10.83
N ASP A 419 -17.94 -9.69 -10.51
CA ASP A 419 -18.90 -9.03 -11.41
C ASP A 419 -18.52 -7.60 -11.80
N GLY A 420 -17.31 -7.15 -11.42
CA GLY A 420 -16.78 -5.83 -11.74
C GLY A 420 -17.00 -4.79 -10.64
N GLY A 421 -17.69 -5.17 -9.56
CA GLY A 421 -18.00 -4.28 -8.45
C GLY A 421 -17.45 -4.76 -7.10
N THR A 422 -16.87 -5.96 -6.97
CA THR A 422 -16.45 -6.48 -5.65
C THR A 422 -15.15 -5.87 -5.14
N VAL A 423 -14.21 -5.52 -6.03
CA VAL A 423 -12.91 -4.97 -5.66
C VAL A 423 -12.65 -3.69 -6.44
N VAL A 424 -12.63 -2.55 -5.76
CA VAL A 424 -12.39 -1.25 -6.38
C VAL A 424 -11.03 -0.72 -5.95
N VAL A 425 -10.24 -0.26 -6.93
CA VAL A 425 -9.01 0.50 -6.68
C VAL A 425 -9.25 1.94 -7.11
N ASP A 426 -9.02 2.86 -6.18
CA ASP A 426 -9.19 4.28 -6.38
C ASP A 426 -7.92 5.03 -5.93
N LEU A 427 -7.11 5.40 -6.92
CA LEU A 427 -5.86 6.13 -6.71
C LEU A 427 -6.05 7.64 -6.51
N GLN A 428 -7.29 8.15 -6.56
CA GLN A 428 -7.60 9.60 -6.42
C GLN A 428 -6.71 10.46 -7.32
N ARG A 429 -6.70 10.13 -8.60
CA ARG A 429 -5.81 10.75 -9.60
C ARG A 429 -6.11 12.25 -9.79
N PRO A 430 -5.13 13.15 -9.59
CA PRO A 430 -5.28 14.57 -9.88
C PRO A 430 -5.40 14.85 -11.39
N LYS A 431 -6.15 15.89 -11.77
CA LYS A 431 -6.32 16.29 -13.17
C LYS A 431 -5.00 16.63 -13.87
N ILE A 432 -4.07 17.27 -13.15
CA ILE A 432 -2.75 17.66 -13.67
C ILE A 432 -1.83 16.46 -13.97
N ALA A 433 -2.19 15.24 -13.53
CA ALA A 433 -1.35 14.07 -13.70
C ALA A 433 -1.17 13.65 -15.17
N ASP A 434 -2.16 13.89 -16.04
CA ASP A 434 -2.03 13.62 -17.50
C ASP A 434 -0.93 14.49 -18.10
N ASP A 435 -1.07 15.80 -17.96
CA ASP A 435 -0.14 16.79 -18.50
C ASP A 435 1.29 16.60 -17.95
N LEU A 436 1.43 16.36 -16.64
CA LEU A 436 2.74 16.13 -16.03
C LEU A 436 3.37 14.80 -16.49
N THR A 437 2.57 13.80 -16.85
CA THR A 437 3.10 12.55 -17.42
C THR A 437 3.68 12.80 -18.79
N ASP A 438 3.02 13.61 -19.62
CA ASP A 438 3.55 13.97 -20.93
C ASP A 438 4.82 14.83 -20.81
N ALA A 439 4.88 15.73 -19.83
CA ALA A 439 6.10 16.49 -19.53
C ALA A 439 7.26 15.58 -19.09
N VAL A 440 7.01 14.58 -18.23
CA VAL A 440 8.00 13.56 -17.86
C VAL A 440 8.49 12.78 -19.08
N ARG A 441 7.58 12.31 -19.94
CA ARG A 441 7.92 11.54 -21.16
C ARG A 441 8.80 12.32 -22.13
N ARG A 442 8.56 13.64 -22.25
CA ARG A 442 9.34 14.54 -23.10
C ARG A 442 10.58 15.09 -22.41
N VAL A 443 10.72 14.87 -21.11
CA VAL A 443 11.72 15.51 -20.24
C VAL A 443 11.68 17.04 -20.40
N GLU A 444 10.47 17.59 -20.48
CA GLU A 444 10.22 19.01 -20.70
C GLU A 444 10.26 19.77 -19.38
N ARG A 445 11.05 20.85 -19.30
CA ARG A 445 11.19 21.67 -18.10
C ARG A 445 9.88 22.36 -17.75
N LEU A 446 9.62 22.40 -16.46
CA LEU A 446 8.42 23.00 -15.88
C LEU A 446 8.81 24.14 -14.94
N GLU A 447 8.09 25.24 -15.05
CA GLU A 447 8.00 26.24 -14.00
C GLU A 447 6.83 25.88 -13.09
N LEU A 448 7.11 25.64 -11.81
CA LEU A 448 6.12 25.27 -10.79
C LEU A 448 5.93 26.40 -9.79
N VAL A 449 4.67 26.74 -9.51
CA VAL A 449 4.27 27.50 -8.33
C VAL A 449 3.89 26.49 -7.25
N TYR A 450 4.77 26.31 -6.27
CA TYR A 450 4.68 25.23 -5.29
C TYR A 450 4.58 25.75 -3.86
N TRP A 451 3.54 25.32 -3.14
CA TRP A 451 3.36 25.63 -1.73
C TRP A 451 4.13 24.65 -0.81
N SER A 452 4.99 25.22 0.04
CA SER A 452 5.78 24.48 1.02
C SER A 452 5.03 24.40 2.34
N ALA A 453 4.30 23.30 2.58
CA ALA A 453 3.56 23.08 3.82
C ALA A 453 4.38 23.32 5.11
N THR A 454 5.67 22.97 5.10
CA THR A 454 6.59 23.15 6.24
C THR A 454 6.81 24.62 6.61
N ARG A 455 7.09 25.44 5.59
CA ARG A 455 7.47 26.86 5.71
C ARG A 455 6.29 27.83 5.60
N ASP A 456 5.14 27.32 5.15
CA ASP A 456 3.96 28.12 4.82
C ASP A 456 4.26 29.26 3.82
N GLU A 457 5.06 28.94 2.80
CA GLU A 457 5.45 29.87 1.75
C GLU A 457 5.17 29.27 0.37
N VAL A 458 4.85 30.12 -0.59
CA VAL A 458 4.77 29.76 -2.01
C VAL A 458 6.13 30.02 -2.64
N THR A 459 6.63 29.07 -3.43
CA THR A 459 7.90 29.19 -4.13
C THR A 459 7.74 28.89 -5.61
N GLU A 460 8.33 29.75 -6.44
CA GLU A 460 8.52 29.47 -7.86
C GLU A 460 9.79 28.65 -8.07
N ARG A 461 9.71 27.60 -8.89
CA ARG A 461 10.82 26.68 -9.15
C ARG A 461 10.82 26.24 -10.61
N VAL A 462 11.99 26.23 -11.23
CA VAL A 462 12.21 25.55 -12.50
C VAL A 462 12.72 24.15 -12.20
N VAL A 463 11.98 23.14 -12.65
CA VAL A 463 12.31 21.73 -12.41
C VAL A 463 12.33 20.95 -13.71
N THR A 464 13.21 19.95 -13.78
CA THR A 464 13.20 18.97 -14.87
C THR A 464 12.44 17.73 -14.38
N PRO A 465 11.20 17.49 -14.83
CA PRO A 465 10.39 16.36 -14.36
C PRO A 465 11.02 15.05 -14.81
N ARG A 466 11.13 14.09 -13.89
CA ARG A 466 11.79 12.80 -14.17
C ARG A 466 10.88 11.60 -14.00
N ARG A 467 9.95 11.65 -13.04
CA ARG A 467 9.03 10.53 -12.79
C ARG A 467 7.79 11.00 -12.05
N LEU A 468 6.63 10.46 -12.40
CA LEU A 468 5.39 10.64 -11.66
C LEU A 468 5.06 9.36 -10.90
N PHE A 469 4.52 9.44 -9.69
CA PHE A 469 4.11 8.23 -8.98
C PHE A 469 3.03 8.47 -7.94
N ALA A 470 2.23 7.43 -7.68
CA ALA A 470 1.25 7.41 -6.59
C ALA A 470 1.74 6.51 -5.45
N ASP A 471 1.78 7.04 -4.24
CA ASP A 471 2.13 6.26 -3.05
C ASP A 471 1.38 6.75 -1.81
N ARG A 472 0.93 5.79 -0.99
CA ARG A 472 0.17 6.04 0.26
C ARG A 472 -0.96 7.07 0.05
N GLY A 473 -1.69 6.92 -1.07
CA GLY A 473 -2.83 7.76 -1.40
C GLY A 473 -2.53 9.16 -1.92
N ASN A 474 -1.27 9.52 -2.20
CA ASN A 474 -0.92 10.82 -2.76
C ASN A 474 -0.11 10.67 -4.03
N TRP A 475 -0.17 11.68 -4.90
CA TRP A 475 0.60 11.73 -6.13
C TRP A 475 1.81 12.65 -6.00
N TYR A 476 2.92 12.24 -6.60
CA TYR A 476 4.22 12.89 -6.49
C TYR A 476 4.90 13.00 -7.85
N LEU A 477 5.64 14.09 -8.03
CA LEU A 477 6.57 14.33 -9.12
C LEU A 477 8.00 14.32 -8.56
N ALA A 478 8.81 13.36 -8.96
CA ALA A 478 10.26 13.44 -8.81
C ALA A 478 10.84 14.29 -9.94
N ALA A 479 11.61 15.31 -9.58
CA ALA A 479 12.19 16.25 -10.55
C ALA A 479 13.51 16.82 -10.04
N ASP A 480 14.42 17.17 -10.96
CA ASP A 480 15.64 17.90 -10.61
C ASP A 480 15.31 19.37 -10.39
N ASP A 481 15.49 19.85 -9.16
CA ASP A 481 15.21 21.23 -8.78
C ASP A 481 16.43 22.09 -9.09
N ARG A 482 16.33 22.96 -10.09
CA ARG A 482 17.43 23.85 -10.50
C ARG A 482 17.79 24.87 -9.43
N ARG A 483 16.87 25.19 -8.51
CA ARG A 483 17.13 26.12 -7.40
C ARG A 483 18.03 25.50 -6.33
N SER A 484 17.92 24.19 -6.06
CA SER A 484 18.80 23.50 -5.11
C SER A 484 19.97 22.76 -5.78
N GLY A 485 19.86 22.44 -7.07
CA GLY A 485 20.82 21.57 -7.76
C GLY A 485 20.67 20.09 -7.38
N GLU A 486 19.52 19.70 -6.83
CA GLU A 486 19.27 18.36 -6.26
C GLU A 486 17.95 17.79 -6.79
N SER A 487 17.85 16.47 -6.88
CA SER A 487 16.59 15.79 -7.18
C SER A 487 15.66 15.85 -5.96
N ARG A 488 14.43 16.32 -6.19
CA ARG A 488 13.41 16.51 -5.17
C ARG A 488 12.08 15.89 -5.57
N THR A 489 11.25 15.63 -4.57
CA THR A 489 9.90 15.11 -4.76
C THR A 489 8.88 16.20 -4.39
N PHE A 490 7.99 16.50 -5.33
CA PHE A 490 6.91 17.49 -5.20
C PHE A 490 5.57 16.76 -5.13
N ARG A 491 4.74 17.07 -4.14
CA ARG A 491 3.37 16.52 -4.13
C ARG A 491 2.50 17.29 -5.10
N LEU A 492 1.70 16.57 -5.90
CA LEU A 492 0.86 17.17 -6.93
C LEU A 492 -0.26 18.04 -6.34
N ASP A 493 -0.81 17.66 -5.19
CA ASP A 493 -1.85 18.45 -4.51
C ASP A 493 -1.36 19.84 -4.08
N ARG A 494 -0.05 20.04 -3.95
CA ARG A 494 0.57 21.31 -3.53
C ARG A 494 1.10 22.17 -4.69
N ILE A 495 0.85 21.75 -5.93
CA ILE A 495 1.20 22.53 -7.12
C ILE A 495 0.01 23.45 -7.40
N GLU A 496 0.17 24.75 -7.12
CA GLU A 496 -0.87 25.75 -7.38
C GLU A 496 -1.04 25.98 -8.88
N SER A 497 0.07 26.03 -9.61
CA SER A 497 0.09 26.08 -11.06
C SER A 497 1.43 25.59 -11.62
N TYR A 498 1.42 25.21 -12.89
CA TYR A 498 2.63 24.87 -13.64
C TYR A 498 2.56 25.46 -15.05
N ARG A 499 3.74 25.65 -15.65
CA ARG A 499 3.90 26.06 -17.05
C ARG A 499 5.01 25.24 -17.70
N CYS A 500 4.72 24.67 -18.85
CA CYS A 500 5.74 24.03 -19.69
C CYS A 500 6.58 25.09 -20.40
N LEU A 501 7.91 24.97 -20.33
CA LEU A 501 8.83 25.98 -20.85
C LEU A 501 9.24 25.74 -22.31
N GLY A 502 8.90 24.59 -22.92
CA GLY A 502 9.38 24.23 -24.26
C GLY A 502 10.88 23.93 -24.33
N GLU A 503 11.52 23.76 -23.17
CA GLU A 503 12.92 23.37 -23.03
C GLU A 503 13.00 21.91 -22.61
N PHE A 504 13.84 21.11 -23.28
CA PHE A 504 13.91 19.67 -23.07
C PHE A 504 15.31 19.28 -22.59
N ASP A 505 15.39 18.38 -21.61
CA ASP A 505 16.64 17.79 -21.13
C ASP A 505 16.80 16.34 -21.62
N GLU A 506 18.00 15.77 -21.52
CA GLU A 506 18.22 14.36 -21.84
C GLU A 506 17.57 13.45 -20.78
N PRO A 507 16.97 12.31 -21.17
CA PRO A 507 16.56 11.26 -20.25
C PRO A 507 17.76 10.75 -19.46
N VAL A 508 17.63 10.68 -18.14
CA VAL A 508 18.66 10.12 -17.25
C VAL A 508 18.05 8.91 -16.57
N GLU A 509 18.83 7.82 -16.53
CA GLU A 509 18.44 6.59 -15.85
C GLU A 509 18.25 6.87 -14.35
N GLN A 510 17.04 6.63 -13.87
CA GLN A 510 16.64 6.96 -12.51
C GLN A 510 16.61 5.71 -11.65
N PRO A 511 17.18 5.74 -10.43
CA PRO A 511 17.25 4.56 -9.58
C PRO A 511 15.88 3.88 -9.43
N ALA A 512 15.91 2.55 -9.50
CA ALA A 512 14.71 1.71 -9.49
C ALA A 512 13.88 1.95 -8.24
N ALA A 513 14.49 2.26 -7.09
CA ALA A 513 13.79 2.73 -5.92
C ALA A 513 13.86 4.26 -5.86
N ALA A 514 12.71 4.93 -5.78
CA ALA A 514 12.67 6.15 -4.98
C ALA A 514 12.91 5.69 -3.53
N GLU A 515 14.18 5.47 -3.17
CA GLU A 515 14.59 5.41 -1.77
C GLU A 515 14.20 6.75 -1.17
N TRP A 516 13.03 6.77 -0.58
CA TRP A 516 12.54 7.94 0.12
C TRP A 516 13.55 8.28 1.22
N PHE A 517 14.09 9.50 1.17
CA PHE A 517 14.93 10.09 2.22
C PHE A 517 16.21 9.30 2.56
N SER A 518 16.93 8.76 1.57
CA SER A 518 18.32 8.32 1.79
C SER A 518 19.30 9.50 1.96
N ASP A 519 18.81 10.74 1.87
CA ASP A 519 19.58 11.92 2.22
C ASP A 519 19.85 11.94 3.74
N ALA A 520 21.07 11.51 4.09
CA ALA A 520 21.60 11.49 5.44
C ALA A 520 21.69 12.90 6.07
N SER A 521 21.45 13.98 5.31
CA SER A 521 21.45 15.36 5.80
C SER A 521 20.17 15.78 6.55
N ILE A 522 19.08 15.01 6.42
CA ILE A 522 17.79 15.38 7.02
C ILE A 522 17.75 14.93 8.49
N ALA A 523 17.45 15.87 9.39
CA ALA A 523 17.35 15.59 10.82
C ALA A 523 16.26 14.56 11.13
N ARG A 524 16.42 13.77 12.20
CA ARG A 524 15.55 12.63 12.52
C ARG A 524 15.01 12.74 13.94
N THR A 525 13.74 12.41 14.14
CA THR A 525 13.15 12.27 15.48
C THR A 525 12.61 10.87 15.70
N THR A 526 12.58 10.45 16.96
CA THR A 526 11.91 9.23 17.41
C THR A 526 10.73 9.62 18.28
N LEU A 527 9.53 9.20 17.89
CA LEU A 527 8.29 9.44 18.62
C LEU A 527 7.81 8.14 19.28
N CYS A 528 7.23 8.28 20.47
CA CYS A 528 6.40 7.26 21.09
C CYS A 528 4.94 7.60 20.81
N LEU A 529 4.17 6.65 20.30
CA LEU A 529 2.77 6.82 19.90
C LEU A 529 1.86 5.89 20.71
N ARG A 530 0.71 6.40 21.14
CA ARG A 530 -0.45 5.61 21.59
C ARG A 530 -1.27 5.14 20.38
N PRO A 531 -2.17 4.14 20.52
CA PRO A 531 -2.93 3.59 19.39
C PRO A 531 -3.71 4.63 18.58
N ARG A 532 -4.21 5.70 19.23
CA ARG A 532 -4.93 6.80 18.56
C ARG A 532 -4.03 7.64 17.64
N ALA A 533 -2.71 7.63 17.85
CA ALA A 533 -1.71 8.34 17.06
C ALA A 533 -1.05 7.48 15.97
N TYR A 534 -1.44 6.19 15.83
CA TYR A 534 -0.80 5.28 14.86
C TYR A 534 -0.99 5.71 13.41
N TRP A 535 -1.96 6.58 13.10
CA TRP A 535 -2.12 7.17 11.77
C TRP A 535 -0.84 7.84 11.23
N VAL A 536 0.08 8.26 12.11
CA VAL A 536 1.39 8.81 11.72
C VAL A 536 2.21 7.81 10.92
N THR A 537 2.14 6.52 11.27
CA THR A 537 2.91 5.47 10.57
C THR A 537 2.47 5.28 9.13
N GLU A 538 1.31 5.83 8.81
CA GLU A 538 0.63 5.65 7.55
C GLU A 538 0.71 6.92 6.70
N ARG A 539 0.66 8.09 7.34
CA ARG A 539 0.71 9.40 6.67
C ARG A 539 2.13 9.88 6.42
N TYR A 540 3.08 9.43 7.24
CA TYR A 540 4.47 9.86 7.17
C TYR A 540 5.39 8.69 6.88
N PRO A 541 6.40 8.91 6.03
CA PRO A 541 7.46 7.95 5.80
C PRO A 541 8.23 7.75 7.12
N LEU A 542 8.39 6.49 7.50
CA LEU A 542 9.13 6.08 8.69
C LEU A 542 10.39 5.32 8.28
N ASP A 543 11.44 5.50 9.06
CA ASP A 543 12.72 4.78 8.89
C ASP A 543 12.74 3.47 9.68
N ASP A 544 12.06 3.47 10.81
CA ASP A 544 11.91 2.33 11.69
C ASP A 544 10.60 2.49 12.46
N ALA A 545 9.94 1.37 12.72
CA ALA A 545 8.72 1.31 13.51
C ALA A 545 8.65 -0.03 14.23
N PHE A 546 8.42 -0.01 15.54
CA PHE A 546 8.22 -1.22 16.31
C PHE A 546 7.26 -0.99 17.46
N GLU A 547 6.64 -2.07 17.92
CA GLU A 547 5.71 -2.05 19.04
C GLU A 547 6.40 -2.45 20.33
N THR A 548 5.91 -1.90 21.43
CA THR A 548 6.29 -2.29 22.78
C THR A 548 5.07 -2.20 23.68
N ASP A 549 4.90 -3.17 24.57
CA ASP A 549 3.89 -3.10 25.62
C ASP A 549 4.52 -2.52 26.89
N VAL A 550 3.85 -1.55 27.49
CA VAL A 550 4.27 -0.89 28.72
C VAL A 550 3.07 -0.84 29.67
N ASN A 551 3.16 -1.53 30.81
CA ASN A 551 2.09 -1.57 31.81
C ASN A 551 0.70 -1.98 31.26
N GLY A 552 0.66 -2.83 30.22
CA GLY A 552 -0.58 -3.24 29.54
C GLY A 552 -1.10 -2.24 28.50
N GLU A 553 -0.41 -1.12 28.30
CA GLU A 553 -0.65 -0.18 27.21
C GLU A 553 0.28 -0.49 26.02
N ARG A 554 -0.33 -0.73 24.85
CA ARG A 554 0.39 -0.98 23.59
C ARG A 554 0.87 0.35 23.00
N LEU A 555 2.17 0.54 22.94
CA LEU A 555 2.82 1.72 22.37
C LEU A 555 3.56 1.35 21.09
N ARG A 556 3.69 2.32 20.18
CA ARG A 556 4.51 2.17 18.97
C ARG A 556 5.57 3.25 18.92
N ILE A 557 6.81 2.82 18.77
CA ILE A 557 7.96 3.71 18.63
C ILE A 557 8.27 3.83 17.14
N VAL A 558 8.34 5.06 16.66
CA VAL A 558 8.59 5.36 15.24
C VAL A 558 9.73 6.33 15.09
N ARG A 559 10.55 6.13 14.07
CA ARG A 559 11.61 7.06 13.67
C ARG A 559 11.26 7.66 12.31
N LEU A 560 11.31 8.98 12.20
CA LEU A 560 10.99 9.67 10.94
C LEU A 560 11.87 10.90 10.69
N ALA A 561 11.95 11.26 9.42
CA ALA A 561 12.63 12.45 8.94
C ALA A 561 11.85 13.72 9.29
N VAL A 562 12.57 14.70 9.86
CA VAL A 562 12.07 16.01 10.24
C VAL A 562 12.68 17.04 9.30
N SER A 563 11.81 17.71 8.55
CA SER A 563 12.21 18.74 7.60
C SER A 563 12.66 20.03 8.29
N ASP A 564 11.93 20.47 9.31
CA ASP A 564 12.30 21.56 10.21
C ASP A 564 11.52 21.47 11.55
N GLU A 565 11.89 22.32 12.50
CA GLU A 565 11.30 22.38 13.83
C GLU A 565 9.81 22.79 13.80
N ARG A 566 9.42 23.69 12.89
CA ARG A 566 8.03 24.16 12.75
C ARG A 566 7.11 23.04 12.27
N TRP A 567 7.58 22.20 11.36
CA TRP A 567 6.88 21.03 10.88
C TRP A 567 6.66 20.03 12.02
N LEU A 568 7.68 19.79 12.85
CA LEU A 568 7.58 18.89 13.98
C LEU A 568 6.60 19.44 15.03
N ALA A 569 6.68 20.74 15.35
CA ALA A 569 5.74 21.40 16.25
C ALA A 569 4.28 21.20 15.80
N ARG A 570 3.99 21.43 14.50
CA ARG A 570 2.66 21.23 13.93
C ARG A 570 2.19 19.78 14.02
N LEU A 571 3.08 18.82 13.73
CA LEU A 571 2.78 17.40 13.88
C LEU A 571 2.44 17.06 15.33
N MET A 572 3.25 17.52 16.28
CA MET A 572 3.06 17.27 17.70
C MET A 572 1.78 17.90 18.26
N VAL A 573 1.36 19.08 17.80
CA VAL A 573 0.04 19.65 18.14
C VAL A 573 -1.10 18.77 17.65
N ARG A 574 -1.02 18.25 16.42
CA ARG A 574 -2.03 17.33 15.86
C ARG A 574 -2.08 15.99 16.58
N LEU A 575 -0.94 15.53 17.10
CA LEU A 575 -0.84 14.30 17.89
C LEU A 575 -1.28 14.49 19.34
N GLY A 576 -1.18 15.71 19.87
CA GLY A 576 -1.67 16.07 21.19
C GLY A 576 -1.08 15.18 22.28
N PRO A 577 -1.90 14.65 23.21
CA PRO A 577 -1.41 13.81 24.32
C PRO A 577 -1.01 12.39 23.88
N ASP A 578 -1.42 11.96 22.68
CA ASP A 578 -1.24 10.59 22.18
C ASP A 578 0.16 10.34 21.61
N ALA A 579 1.05 11.32 21.61
CA ALA A 579 2.44 11.14 21.23
C ALA A 579 3.42 11.93 22.10
N ALA A 580 4.65 11.46 22.19
CA ALA A 580 5.74 12.17 22.84
C ALA A 580 7.06 11.97 22.09
N VAL A 581 7.90 13.00 22.06
CA VAL A 581 9.24 12.91 21.47
C VAL A 581 10.17 12.19 22.46
N ILE A 582 10.76 11.08 22.03
CA ILE A 582 11.77 10.37 22.80
C ILE A 582 13.14 11.01 22.58
N ASP A 583 13.49 11.23 21.30
CA ASP A 583 14.82 11.63 20.82
C ASP A 583 14.66 12.55 19.58
N PRO A 584 15.40 13.65 19.47
CA PRO A 584 16.30 14.22 20.47
C PRO A 584 15.52 14.97 21.59
N VAL A 585 16.12 15.11 22.76
CA VAL A 585 15.44 15.59 23.99
C VAL A 585 15.02 17.06 23.87
N GLU A 586 15.80 17.86 23.15
CA GLU A 586 15.53 19.27 22.86
C GLU A 586 14.19 19.49 22.14
N TRP A 587 13.68 18.50 21.41
CA TRP A 587 12.41 18.62 20.70
C TRP A 587 11.19 18.20 21.52
N ARG A 588 11.35 17.86 22.81
CA ARG A 588 10.21 17.48 23.67
C ARG A 588 9.19 18.60 23.85
N ALA A 589 9.66 19.84 23.95
CA ALA A 589 8.82 21.03 24.16
C ALA A 589 8.50 21.77 22.85
N VAL A 590 8.83 21.20 21.69
CA VAL A 590 8.76 21.86 20.37
C VAL A 590 7.37 22.40 20.01
N ALA A 591 6.32 21.82 20.60
CA ALA A 591 4.93 22.18 20.33
C ALA A 591 4.31 23.11 21.39
N ASP A 592 4.98 23.38 22.51
CA ASP A 592 4.36 24.03 23.67
C ASP A 592 3.95 25.48 23.35
N ASP A 593 4.86 26.25 22.76
CA ASP A 593 4.58 27.63 22.32
C ASP A 593 3.47 27.67 21.27
N VAL A 594 3.48 26.73 20.33
CA VAL A 594 2.47 26.65 19.26
C VAL A 594 1.09 26.34 19.86
N ARG A 595 1.03 25.36 20.77
CA ARG A 595 -0.17 24.96 21.50
C ARG A 595 -0.74 26.13 22.31
N ALA A 596 0.11 26.89 23.01
CA ALA A 596 -0.29 28.07 23.77
C ALA A 596 -0.88 29.17 22.88
N ARG A 597 -0.26 29.46 21.73
CA ARG A 597 -0.79 30.44 20.76
C ARG A 597 -2.17 30.03 20.22
N ILE A 598 -2.34 28.77 19.85
CA ILE A 598 -3.64 28.25 19.39
C ILE A 598 -4.67 28.36 20.52
N ARG A 599 -4.32 27.93 21.74
CA ARG A 599 -5.22 27.95 22.91
C ARG A 599 -5.70 29.35 23.26
N ALA A 600 -4.85 30.37 23.09
CA ALA A 600 -5.20 31.77 23.30
C ALA A 600 -6.31 32.25 22.37
N ARG A 601 -6.46 31.69 21.16
CA ARG A 601 -7.55 32.01 20.22
C ARG A 601 -8.93 31.50 20.68
N TYR A 602 -8.96 30.57 21.63
CA TYR A 602 -10.18 29.99 22.19
C TYR A 602 -10.55 30.56 23.56
N SER A 603 -9.74 31.46 24.10
CA SER A 603 -10.02 32.20 25.35
C SER A 603 -10.98 33.34 25.07
#